data_AF-A0A9W9MJK0-F1
#
_entry.id   AF-A0A9W9MJK0-F1
#
_cell.length_a   1.000
_cell.length_b   1.000
_cell.length_c   1.000
_cell.angle_alpha   90.00
_cell.angle_beta   90.00
_cell.angle_gamma   90.00
#
_symmetry.space_group_name_H-M   'P 1'
#
loop_
_entity.id
_entity.type
_entity.pdbx_description
1 polymer ?
#
loop_
_entity_poly.entity_id
_entity_poly.type
_entity_poly.pdbx_seq_one_letter_code
_entity_poly.pdbx_strand_id
1 'polypeptide(L)'
;MASETDNTVPTLRKVLVSESEPLARRFRALFSLKHLACLQPTTDQTLPAIEAIAAGFASPSALLKHELAYCLGQTKNFESVAYLQHVVKDTEEDAMCRHEAAEALGALGYADSLDILKRLRDDTKELDIIRETCDIAVDRIQWENSEERKAEKLKPSDFTSIDPAPPMPLEASAEPCIPDLEKTLLDTKLPLFQRYRAMFGLRDLASPPDLPTAVDAVNALAKGLKDPSALFRHEVAFVFGQLCHPASIPSLTASLSDLSEVGMVRHEAAEALGSLGEEEGVEETLKKFLNDPDQVVRDSVIVALDMAEFEKNGETQYALIPDSAAPVAA
;
A
#
# COMPACT_ATOMS: atom_id res chain seq x y z
N MET A 1 -7.32 28.73 32.03
CA MET A 1 -6.22 28.67 31.04
C MET A 1 -6.84 28.14 29.77
N ALA A 2 -6.99 28.99 28.74
CA ALA A 2 -7.48 28.52 27.44
C ALA A 2 -6.47 27.48 26.93
N SER A 3 -6.93 26.28 26.58
CA SER A 3 -6.06 25.31 25.93
C SER A 3 -5.60 25.96 24.62
N GLU A 4 -4.29 26.00 24.40
CA GLU A 4 -3.78 26.29 23.06
C GLU A 4 -4.46 25.30 22.11
N THR A 5 -5.23 25.83 21.16
CA THR A 5 -5.93 25.02 20.17
C THR A 5 -4.85 24.27 19.39
N ASP A 6 -4.81 22.95 19.52
CA ASP A 6 -3.88 22.14 18.76
C ASP A 6 -4.19 22.30 17.26
N ASN A 7 -3.32 23.03 16.55
CA ASN A 7 -3.46 23.35 15.14
C ASN A 7 -2.73 22.36 14.24
N THR A 8 -2.27 21.21 14.77
CA THR A 8 -1.52 20.19 14.02
C THR A 8 -2.33 19.67 12.83
N VAL A 9 -3.50 19.06 13.08
CA VAL A 9 -4.37 18.52 12.02
C VAL A 9 -4.84 19.60 11.02
N PRO A 10 -5.33 20.79 11.44
CA PRO A 10 -5.66 21.86 10.51
C PRO A 10 -4.50 22.28 9.58
N THR A 11 -3.27 22.32 10.10
CA THR A 11 -2.08 22.68 9.32
C THR A 11 -1.73 21.59 8.31
N LEU A 12 -1.72 20.32 8.74
CA LEU A 12 -1.49 19.18 7.86
C LEU A 12 -2.54 19.09 6.76
N ARG A 13 -3.83 19.27 7.11
CA ARG A 13 -4.93 19.29 6.15
C ARG A 13 -4.71 20.37 5.08
N LYS A 14 -4.32 21.58 5.49
CA LYS A 14 -4.07 22.69 4.56
C LYS A 14 -2.97 22.33 3.56
N VAL A 15 -1.91 21.66 3.99
CA VAL A 15 -0.84 21.19 3.10
C VAL A 15 -1.38 20.10 2.17
N LEU A 16 -2.05 19.08 2.72
CA LEU A 16 -2.54 17.92 1.96
C LEU A 16 -3.50 18.30 0.82
N VAL A 17 -4.43 19.23 1.05
CA VAL A 17 -5.46 19.62 0.06
C VAL A 17 -5.01 20.73 -0.90
N SER A 18 -3.80 21.25 -0.76
CA SER A 18 -3.32 22.38 -1.57
C SER A 18 -2.64 21.89 -2.84
N GLU A 19 -3.26 22.15 -3.99
CA GLU A 19 -2.69 21.83 -5.31
C GLU A 19 -1.48 22.71 -5.68
N SER A 20 -1.17 23.74 -4.88
CA SER A 20 0.06 24.53 -5.04
C SER A 20 1.25 23.97 -4.24
N GLU A 21 1.02 23.02 -3.33
CA GLU A 21 2.09 22.37 -2.58
C GLU A 21 2.72 21.27 -3.43
N PRO A 22 4.06 21.10 -3.39
CA PRO A 22 4.73 19.98 -4.05
C PRO A 22 4.15 18.63 -3.61
N LEU A 23 4.01 17.69 -4.54
CA LEU A 23 3.39 16.39 -4.26
C LEU A 23 4.06 15.65 -3.09
N ALA A 24 5.38 15.57 -3.08
CA ALA A 24 6.14 14.96 -1.99
C ALA A 24 5.78 15.57 -0.61
N ARG A 25 5.64 16.89 -0.53
CA ARG A 25 5.26 17.57 0.73
C ARG A 25 3.83 17.24 1.16
N ARG A 26 2.92 17.01 0.22
CA ARG A 26 1.56 16.52 0.49
C ARG A 26 1.57 15.09 1.03
N PHE A 27 2.42 14.21 0.47
CA PHE A 27 2.65 12.84 0.98
C PHE A 27 3.20 12.86 2.42
N ARG A 28 4.20 13.70 2.70
CA ARG A 28 4.70 13.87 4.07
C ARG A 28 3.61 14.32 5.04
N ALA A 29 2.70 15.21 4.62
CA ALA A 29 1.55 15.61 5.43
C ALA A 29 0.52 14.47 5.62
N LEU A 30 0.28 13.68 4.57
CA LEU A 30 -0.58 12.50 4.60
C LEU A 30 -0.06 11.48 5.62
N PHE A 31 1.22 11.14 5.62
CA PHE A 31 1.77 10.17 6.58
C PHE A 31 1.72 10.66 8.03
N SER A 32 1.85 11.97 8.28
CA SER A 32 1.60 12.54 9.61
C SER A 32 0.14 12.40 10.03
N LEU A 33 -0.81 12.66 9.12
CA LEU A 33 -2.23 12.46 9.40
C LEU A 33 -2.56 10.98 9.62
N LYS A 34 -1.96 10.07 8.83
CA LYS A 34 -2.08 8.61 9.01
C LYS A 34 -1.64 8.22 10.42
N HIS A 35 -0.49 8.71 10.87
CA HIS A 35 0.00 8.44 12.22
C HIS A 35 -1.04 8.83 13.28
N LEU A 36 -1.58 10.06 13.22
CA LEU A 36 -2.61 10.54 14.14
C LEU A 36 -3.93 9.73 14.05
N ALA A 37 -4.31 9.32 12.85
CA ALA A 37 -5.49 8.51 12.59
C ALA A 37 -5.35 7.06 13.10
N CYS A 38 -4.12 6.55 13.20
CA CYS A 38 -3.82 5.18 13.68
C CYS A 38 -3.54 5.09 15.19
N LEU A 39 -3.51 6.21 15.94
CA LEU A 39 -3.22 6.19 17.37
C LEU A 39 -4.21 5.31 18.15
N GLN A 40 -3.66 4.46 19.03
CA GLN A 40 -4.41 3.59 19.94
C GLN A 40 -3.88 3.75 21.37
N PRO A 41 -4.73 4.13 22.35
CA PRO A 41 -6.14 4.47 22.21
C PRO A 41 -6.36 5.73 21.35
N THR A 42 -7.54 5.87 20.76
CA THR A 42 -7.90 7.03 19.93
C THR A 42 -7.81 8.34 20.71
N THR A 43 -7.49 9.42 20.02
CA THR A 43 -7.37 10.77 20.60
C THR A 43 -8.39 11.72 19.97
N ASP A 44 -8.51 12.93 20.52
CA ASP A 44 -9.35 14.00 19.94
C ASP A 44 -8.90 14.42 18.53
N GLN A 45 -7.69 14.02 18.09
CA GLN A 45 -7.17 14.27 16.74
C GLN A 45 -7.46 13.15 15.75
N THR A 46 -7.86 11.96 16.22
CA THR A 46 -8.00 10.77 15.36
C THR A 46 -9.07 10.96 14.28
N LEU A 47 -10.28 11.38 14.66
CA LEU A 47 -11.35 11.65 13.68
C LEU A 47 -11.02 12.86 12.78
N PRO A 48 -10.57 14.02 13.31
CA PRO A 48 -10.11 15.13 12.46
C PRO A 48 -9.02 14.74 11.45
N ALA A 49 -8.12 13.83 11.81
CA ALA A 49 -7.09 13.33 10.90
C ALA A 49 -7.69 12.47 9.76
N ILE A 50 -8.64 11.58 10.07
CA ILE A 50 -9.41 10.81 9.06
C ILE A 50 -10.14 11.75 8.11
N GLU A 51 -10.84 12.76 8.64
CA GLU A 51 -11.55 13.76 7.83
C GLU A 51 -10.59 14.61 6.97
N ALA A 52 -9.39 14.90 7.48
CA ALA A 52 -8.36 15.61 6.73
C ALA A 52 -7.81 14.77 5.58
N ILE A 53 -7.55 13.48 5.80
CA ILE A 53 -7.16 12.53 4.74
C ILE A 53 -8.26 12.45 3.69
N ALA A 54 -9.51 12.21 4.11
CA ALA A 54 -10.65 12.10 3.20
C ALA A 54 -10.90 13.38 2.38
N ALA A 55 -10.60 14.57 2.94
CA ALA A 55 -10.70 15.81 2.19
C ALA A 55 -9.73 15.88 0.98
N GLY A 56 -8.65 15.10 1.00
CA GLY A 56 -7.70 15.00 -0.11
C GLY A 56 -8.27 14.33 -1.36
N PHE A 57 -9.39 13.59 -1.27
CA PHE A 57 -10.02 12.94 -2.44
C PHE A 57 -10.51 13.95 -3.50
N ALA A 58 -10.55 15.25 -3.19
CA ALA A 58 -10.82 16.30 -4.16
C ALA A 58 -9.65 16.57 -5.14
N SER A 59 -8.48 15.97 -4.91
CA SER A 59 -7.29 16.16 -5.76
C SER A 59 -7.47 15.50 -7.14
N PRO A 60 -6.92 16.10 -8.22
CA PRO A 60 -6.86 15.43 -9.52
C PRO A 60 -5.77 14.34 -9.61
N SER A 61 -4.86 14.24 -8.63
CA SER A 61 -3.79 13.23 -8.66
C SER A 61 -4.34 11.86 -8.26
N ALA A 62 -4.40 10.93 -9.23
CA ALA A 62 -4.76 9.54 -8.97
C ALA A 62 -3.81 8.91 -7.95
N LEU A 63 -2.50 9.21 -8.04
CA LEU A 63 -1.50 8.72 -7.11
C LEU A 63 -1.79 9.15 -5.67
N LEU A 64 -2.04 10.44 -5.45
CA LEU A 64 -2.37 10.91 -4.11
C LEU A 64 -3.65 10.24 -3.61
N LYS A 65 -4.71 10.19 -4.42
CA LYS A 65 -6.00 9.62 -4.03
C LYS A 65 -5.92 8.13 -3.68
N HIS A 66 -5.14 7.35 -4.43
CA HIS A 66 -4.79 5.99 -4.07
C HIS A 66 -4.17 5.93 -2.67
N GLU A 67 -3.12 6.71 -2.40
CA GLU A 67 -2.46 6.70 -1.09
C GLU A 67 -3.36 7.14 0.07
N LEU A 68 -4.33 8.05 -0.19
CA LEU A 68 -5.34 8.42 0.81
C LEU A 68 -6.20 7.20 1.20
N ALA A 69 -6.65 6.43 0.21
CA ALA A 69 -7.46 5.24 0.44
C ALA A 69 -6.66 4.18 1.23
N TYR A 70 -5.41 3.94 0.83
CA TYR A 70 -4.49 3.07 1.56
C TYR A 70 -4.37 3.50 3.02
N CYS A 71 -4.02 4.77 3.27
CA CYS A 71 -3.86 5.32 4.62
C CYS A 71 -5.12 5.16 5.47
N LEU A 72 -6.31 5.38 4.90
CA LEU A 72 -7.59 5.17 5.58
C LEU A 72 -7.84 3.70 5.93
N GLY A 73 -7.48 2.76 5.05
CA GLY A 73 -7.55 1.31 5.30
C GLY A 73 -6.70 0.87 6.49
N GLN A 74 -5.52 1.48 6.65
CA GLN A 74 -4.58 1.19 7.73
C GLN A 74 -5.03 1.70 9.12
N THR A 75 -6.09 2.53 9.19
CA THR A 75 -6.54 3.14 10.46
C THR A 75 -7.21 2.17 11.44
N LYS A 76 -7.78 1.06 10.94
CA LYS A 76 -8.72 0.19 11.70
C LYS A 76 -9.90 0.96 12.31
N ASN A 77 -10.23 2.14 11.78
CA ASN A 77 -11.27 3.00 12.32
C ASN A 77 -12.52 2.97 11.43
N PHE A 78 -13.68 2.71 12.04
CA PHE A 78 -14.96 2.64 11.33
C PHE A 78 -15.33 3.94 10.61
N GLU A 79 -14.88 5.09 11.12
CA GLU A 79 -15.15 6.40 10.53
C GLU A 79 -14.58 6.54 9.11
N SER A 80 -13.60 5.72 8.72
CA SER A 80 -13.04 5.67 7.37
C SER A 80 -13.97 5.03 6.33
N VAL A 81 -14.92 4.19 6.77
CA VAL A 81 -15.73 3.33 5.87
C VAL A 81 -16.56 4.16 4.88
N ALA A 82 -17.21 5.23 5.34
CA ALA A 82 -18.11 6.02 4.49
C ALA A 82 -17.36 6.70 3.32
N TYR A 83 -16.14 7.18 3.57
CA TYR A 83 -15.31 7.81 2.55
C TYR A 83 -14.84 6.78 1.50
N LEU A 84 -14.34 5.63 1.95
CA LEU A 84 -13.90 4.56 1.05
C LEU A 84 -15.06 3.98 0.22
N GLN A 85 -16.23 3.81 0.83
CA GLN A 85 -17.44 3.41 0.11
C GLN A 85 -17.89 4.44 -0.92
N HIS A 86 -17.60 5.73 -0.72
CA HIS A 86 -17.90 6.75 -1.73
C HIS A 86 -16.99 6.58 -2.95
N VAL A 87 -15.68 6.44 -2.72
CA VAL A 87 -14.66 6.28 -3.78
C VAL A 87 -14.91 5.02 -4.62
N VAL A 88 -15.10 3.86 -3.98
CA VAL A 88 -15.24 2.60 -4.72
C VAL A 88 -16.53 2.54 -5.59
N LYS A 89 -17.58 3.29 -5.21
CA LYS A 89 -18.85 3.39 -5.97
C LYS A 89 -18.76 4.31 -7.18
N ASP A 90 -17.83 5.26 -7.17
CA ASP A 90 -17.74 6.27 -8.21
C ASP A 90 -17.09 5.68 -9.46
N THR A 91 -17.87 5.43 -10.51
CA THR A 91 -17.37 4.86 -11.77
C THR A 91 -16.58 5.85 -12.61
N GLU A 92 -16.64 7.15 -12.28
CA GLU A 92 -15.84 8.19 -12.94
C GLU A 92 -14.48 8.37 -12.25
N GLU A 93 -14.25 7.70 -11.12
CA GLU A 93 -12.98 7.69 -10.42
C GLU A 93 -11.99 6.72 -11.09
N ASP A 94 -10.70 7.07 -11.00
CA ASP A 94 -9.59 6.27 -11.52
C ASP A 94 -9.60 4.85 -10.92
N ALA A 95 -9.37 3.85 -11.77
CA ALA A 95 -9.37 2.45 -11.36
C ALA A 95 -8.37 2.16 -10.23
N MET A 96 -7.24 2.87 -10.22
CA MET A 96 -6.23 2.79 -9.18
C MET A 96 -6.80 3.19 -7.81
N CYS A 97 -7.50 4.33 -7.78
CA CYS A 97 -8.13 4.83 -6.55
C CYS A 97 -9.27 3.91 -6.07
N ARG A 98 -10.04 3.37 -7.02
CA ARG A 98 -11.16 2.48 -6.71
C ARG A 98 -10.70 1.13 -6.17
N HIS A 99 -9.63 0.53 -6.70
CA HIS A 99 -9.11 -0.73 -6.13
C HIS A 99 -8.62 -0.48 -4.71
N GLU A 100 -7.86 0.59 -4.50
CA GLU A 100 -7.28 0.86 -3.18
C GLU A 100 -8.37 1.14 -2.14
N ALA A 101 -9.46 1.79 -2.55
CA ALA A 101 -10.63 1.93 -1.70
C ALA A 101 -11.31 0.58 -1.39
N ALA A 102 -11.41 -0.35 -2.34
CA ALA A 102 -11.95 -1.69 -2.11
C ALA A 102 -11.06 -2.50 -1.16
N GLU A 103 -9.74 -2.44 -1.35
CA GLU A 103 -8.76 -3.09 -0.48
C GLU A 103 -8.80 -2.54 0.94
N ALA A 104 -8.81 -1.21 1.07
CA ALA A 104 -8.92 -0.53 2.35
C ALA A 104 -10.18 -0.92 3.13
N LEU A 105 -11.33 -1.10 2.45
CA LEU A 105 -12.54 -1.64 3.08
C LEU A 105 -12.33 -3.08 3.59
N GLY A 106 -11.59 -3.91 2.85
CA GLY A 106 -11.17 -5.24 3.26
C GLY A 106 -10.26 -5.20 4.50
N ALA A 107 -9.28 -4.30 4.51
CA ALA A 107 -8.32 -4.10 5.59
C ALA A 107 -9.00 -3.64 6.90
N LEU A 108 -10.02 -2.78 6.79
CA LEU A 108 -10.83 -2.35 7.94
C LEU A 108 -11.65 -3.50 8.56
N GLY A 109 -12.03 -4.51 7.77
CA GLY A 109 -12.63 -5.75 8.29
C GLY A 109 -14.11 -5.66 8.68
N TYR A 110 -14.79 -4.54 8.43
CA TYR A 110 -16.19 -4.34 8.84
C TYR A 110 -17.20 -5.00 7.89
N ALA A 111 -18.14 -5.75 8.45
CA ALA A 111 -19.16 -6.48 7.70
C ALA A 111 -20.09 -5.57 6.87
N ASP A 112 -20.25 -4.30 7.26
CA ASP A 112 -21.03 -3.28 6.53
C ASP A 112 -20.54 -3.05 5.09
N SER A 113 -19.28 -3.39 4.80
CA SER A 113 -18.69 -3.28 3.46
C SER A 113 -18.97 -4.49 2.57
N LEU A 114 -19.45 -5.62 3.11
CA LEU A 114 -19.60 -6.86 2.34
C LEU A 114 -20.63 -6.75 1.21
N ASP A 115 -21.74 -6.03 1.41
CA ASP A 115 -22.79 -5.93 0.39
C ASP A 115 -22.28 -5.24 -0.88
N ILE A 116 -21.57 -4.14 -0.72
CA ILE A 116 -20.98 -3.42 -1.84
C ILE A 116 -19.86 -4.21 -2.51
N LEU A 117 -18.92 -4.77 -1.74
CA LEU A 117 -17.79 -5.50 -2.30
C LEU A 117 -18.27 -6.72 -3.10
N LYS A 118 -19.25 -7.47 -2.60
CA LYS A 118 -19.85 -8.60 -3.35
C LYS A 118 -20.52 -8.14 -4.63
N ARG A 119 -21.26 -7.03 -4.59
CA ARG A 119 -21.94 -6.49 -5.77
C ARG A 119 -20.95 -6.12 -6.88
N LEU A 120 -19.85 -5.46 -6.52
CA LEU A 120 -18.81 -5.05 -7.48
C LEU A 120 -18.05 -6.27 -8.01
N ARG A 121 -17.65 -7.20 -7.14
CA ARG A 121 -17.03 -8.48 -7.52
C ARG A 121 -17.86 -9.24 -8.57
N ASP A 122 -19.17 -9.33 -8.34
CA ASP A 122 -20.10 -10.12 -9.15
C ASP A 122 -20.59 -9.36 -10.41
N ASP A 123 -20.27 -8.06 -10.57
CA ASP A 123 -20.64 -7.28 -11.75
C ASP A 123 -19.68 -7.53 -12.92
N THR A 124 -20.14 -8.28 -13.91
CA THR A 124 -19.37 -8.58 -15.14
C THR A 124 -19.02 -7.37 -16.01
N LYS A 125 -19.61 -6.19 -15.75
CA LYS A 125 -19.29 -4.94 -16.47
C LYS A 125 -18.22 -4.13 -15.77
N GLU A 126 -17.91 -4.48 -14.52
CA GLU A 126 -16.88 -3.80 -13.74
C GLU A 126 -15.49 -4.20 -14.23
N LEU A 127 -14.51 -3.32 -14.02
CA LEU A 127 -13.12 -3.58 -14.38
C LEU A 127 -12.58 -4.79 -13.61
N ASP A 128 -11.80 -5.64 -14.28
CA ASP A 128 -11.26 -6.86 -13.68
C ASP A 128 -10.47 -6.57 -12.40
N ILE A 129 -9.67 -5.51 -12.38
CA ILE A 129 -8.94 -5.07 -11.19
C ILE A 129 -9.86 -4.83 -9.98
N ILE A 130 -10.97 -4.12 -10.17
CA ILE A 130 -11.90 -3.81 -9.07
C ILE A 130 -12.60 -5.08 -8.60
N ARG A 131 -12.95 -5.97 -9.54
CA ARG A 131 -13.57 -7.26 -9.24
C ARG A 131 -12.63 -8.17 -8.45
N GLU A 132 -11.36 -8.25 -8.86
CA GLU A 132 -10.30 -9.01 -8.22
C GLU A 132 -10.01 -8.48 -6.80
N THR A 133 -9.88 -7.16 -6.63
CA THR A 133 -9.68 -6.57 -5.31
C THR A 133 -10.88 -6.78 -4.39
N CYS A 134 -12.11 -6.64 -4.92
CA CYS A 134 -13.32 -6.93 -4.16
C CYS A 134 -13.42 -8.42 -3.77
N ASP A 135 -12.95 -9.33 -4.62
CA ASP A 135 -12.89 -10.77 -4.30
C ASP A 135 -12.01 -11.03 -3.08
N ILE A 136 -10.78 -10.49 -3.11
CA ILE A 136 -9.81 -10.59 -2.01
C ILE A 136 -10.36 -9.92 -0.75
N ALA A 137 -10.94 -8.72 -0.85
CA ALA A 137 -11.49 -7.98 0.28
C ALA A 137 -12.69 -8.71 0.94
N VAL A 138 -13.57 -9.34 0.14
CA VAL A 138 -14.66 -10.17 0.66
C VAL A 138 -14.10 -11.36 1.43
N ASP A 139 -13.15 -12.10 0.85
CA ASP A 139 -12.53 -13.25 1.50
C ASP A 139 -11.79 -12.83 2.78
N ARG A 140 -11.10 -11.68 2.76
CA ARG A 140 -10.40 -11.10 3.92
C ARG A 140 -11.34 -10.79 5.07
N ILE A 141 -12.47 -10.14 4.81
CA ILE A 141 -13.48 -9.81 5.83
C ILE A 141 -14.14 -11.09 6.35
N GLN A 142 -14.49 -12.01 5.45
CA GLN A 142 -15.12 -13.28 5.83
C GLN A 142 -14.18 -14.11 6.70
N TRP A 143 -12.91 -14.22 6.31
CA TRP A 143 -11.88 -14.90 7.08
C TRP A 143 -11.70 -14.26 8.45
N GLU A 144 -11.56 -12.94 8.58
CA GLU A 144 -11.38 -12.27 9.89
C GLU A 144 -12.51 -12.60 10.88
N ASN A 145 -13.74 -12.73 10.37
CA ASN A 145 -14.94 -12.97 11.15
C ASN A 145 -15.32 -14.45 11.28
N SER A 146 -14.45 -15.36 10.83
CA SER A 146 -14.70 -16.80 10.77
C SER A 146 -14.20 -17.59 11.98
N GLU A 147 -14.60 -18.86 12.11
CA GLU A 147 -14.03 -19.77 13.11
C GLU A 147 -12.63 -20.26 12.67
N GLU A 148 -12.40 -20.33 11.36
CA GLU A 148 -11.12 -20.65 10.73
C GLU A 148 -10.03 -19.70 11.22
N ARG A 149 -10.29 -18.39 11.26
CA ARG A 149 -9.37 -17.39 11.82
C ARG A 149 -8.97 -17.67 13.26
N LYS A 150 -9.90 -18.14 14.09
CA LYS A 150 -9.66 -18.47 15.50
C LYS A 150 -8.84 -19.75 15.66
N ALA A 151 -8.92 -20.66 14.68
CA ALA A 151 -8.20 -21.93 14.68
C ALA A 151 -6.78 -21.82 14.08
N GLU A 152 -6.59 -20.95 13.09
CA GLU A 152 -5.31 -20.79 12.40
C GLU A 152 -4.23 -20.18 13.29
N LYS A 153 -3.05 -20.81 13.28
CA LYS A 153 -1.83 -20.24 13.84
C LYS A 153 -1.04 -19.57 12.72
N LEU A 154 -0.88 -18.26 12.80
CA LEU A 154 -0.13 -17.48 11.82
C LEU A 154 1.22 -17.08 12.39
N LYS A 155 2.23 -16.96 11.52
CA LYS A 155 3.47 -16.28 11.88
C LYS A 155 3.14 -14.80 12.16
N PRO A 156 3.64 -14.20 13.26
CA PRO A 156 3.60 -12.76 13.43
C PRO A 156 4.36 -12.07 12.29
N SER A 157 3.74 -11.09 11.65
CA SER A 157 4.38 -10.30 10.60
C SER A 157 5.44 -9.37 11.21
N ASP A 158 6.58 -9.24 10.54
CA ASP A 158 7.57 -8.20 10.85
C ASP A 158 7.10 -6.81 10.38
N PHE A 159 6.03 -6.77 9.58
CA PHE A 159 5.47 -5.57 8.97
C PHE A 159 4.26 -5.08 9.76
N THR A 160 4.11 -3.76 9.85
CA THR A 160 3.00 -3.12 10.57
C THR A 160 1.76 -2.88 9.70
N SER A 161 1.85 -3.14 8.40
CA SER A 161 0.74 -3.05 7.45
C SER A 161 -0.35 -4.06 7.77
N ILE A 162 -1.59 -3.68 7.44
CA ILE A 162 -2.71 -4.59 7.35
C ILE A 162 -2.74 -5.10 5.92
N ASP A 163 -2.38 -6.36 5.76
CA ASP A 163 -2.30 -6.99 4.45
C ASP A 163 -3.69 -7.44 3.93
N PRO A 164 -3.90 -7.41 2.61
CA PRO A 164 -5.13 -7.86 1.96
C PRO A 164 -5.41 -9.36 2.13
N ALA A 165 -4.41 -10.15 2.49
CA ALA A 165 -4.58 -11.53 2.93
C ALA A 165 -3.59 -11.89 4.06
N PRO A 166 -3.96 -12.77 5.01
CA PRO A 166 -3.00 -13.31 5.98
C PRO A 166 -2.02 -14.27 5.30
N PRO A 167 -0.81 -14.50 5.86
CA PRO A 167 0.06 -15.55 5.36
C PRO A 167 -0.59 -16.94 5.51
N MET A 168 -0.05 -17.93 4.81
CA MET A 168 -0.45 -19.33 4.99
C MET A 168 -0.29 -19.77 6.46
N PRO A 169 -1.21 -20.58 7.01
CA PRO A 169 -1.14 -21.02 8.39
C PRO A 169 0.09 -21.91 8.62
N LEU A 170 0.67 -21.83 9.81
CA LEU A 170 1.74 -22.71 10.24
C LEU A 170 1.18 -24.11 10.48
N GLU A 171 1.59 -25.08 9.68
CA GLU A 171 1.24 -26.48 9.91
C GLU A 171 2.06 -27.06 11.07
N ALA A 172 1.42 -27.87 11.92
CA ALA A 172 2.08 -28.48 13.08
C ALA A 172 3.17 -29.51 12.70
N SER A 173 3.21 -29.94 11.43
CA SER A 173 4.06 -31.04 10.95
C SER A 173 5.06 -30.66 9.86
N ALA A 174 5.02 -29.44 9.32
CA ALA A 174 5.96 -29.00 8.29
C ALA A 174 6.12 -27.48 8.30
N GLU A 175 7.36 -27.00 8.25
CA GLU A 175 7.64 -25.59 7.99
C GLU A 175 7.26 -25.25 6.53
N PRO A 176 6.68 -24.07 6.27
CA PRO A 176 6.41 -23.63 4.90
C PRO A 176 7.71 -23.61 4.12
N CYS A 177 7.80 -24.37 3.02
CA CYS A 177 8.97 -24.36 2.16
C CYS A 177 8.72 -23.52 0.90
N ILE A 178 9.74 -22.77 0.48
CA ILE A 178 9.68 -21.84 -0.66
C ILE A 178 9.12 -22.52 -1.93
N PRO A 179 9.52 -23.76 -2.31
CA PRO A 179 8.95 -24.43 -3.49
C PRO A 179 7.42 -24.61 -3.47
N ASP A 180 6.83 -24.92 -2.30
CA ASP A 180 5.38 -25.14 -2.18
C ASP A 180 4.62 -23.81 -2.23
N LEU A 181 5.16 -22.79 -1.58
CA LEU A 181 4.61 -21.44 -1.64
C LEU A 181 4.72 -20.86 -3.05
N GLU A 182 5.85 -21.03 -3.73
CA GLU A 182 6.04 -20.61 -5.13
C GLU A 182 5.03 -21.32 -6.04
N LYS A 183 4.85 -22.64 -5.87
CA LYS A 183 3.86 -23.40 -6.64
C LYS A 183 2.45 -22.84 -6.44
N THR A 184 2.09 -22.50 -5.21
CA THR A 184 0.79 -21.90 -4.87
C THR A 184 0.66 -20.48 -5.45
N LEU A 185 1.71 -19.66 -5.31
CA LEU A 185 1.80 -18.31 -5.84
C LEU A 185 1.52 -18.29 -7.36
N LEU A 186 2.10 -19.25 -8.10
CA LEU A 186 2.06 -19.28 -9.57
C LEU A 186 0.89 -20.09 -10.17
N ASP A 187 0.06 -20.74 -9.36
CA ASP A 187 -1.08 -21.52 -9.86
C ASP A 187 -2.30 -20.61 -10.10
N THR A 188 -2.44 -20.14 -11.34
CA THR A 188 -3.55 -19.29 -11.80
C THR A 188 -4.93 -19.95 -11.74
N LYS A 189 -5.02 -21.23 -11.37
CA LYS A 189 -6.31 -21.92 -11.15
C LYS A 189 -6.79 -21.79 -9.70
N LEU A 190 -5.93 -21.34 -8.78
CA LEU A 190 -6.29 -21.13 -7.39
C LEU A 190 -6.96 -19.76 -7.20
N PRO A 191 -7.84 -19.61 -6.20
CA PRO A 191 -8.39 -18.32 -5.82
C PRO A 191 -7.29 -17.30 -5.51
N LEU A 192 -7.49 -16.04 -5.90
CA LEU A 192 -6.50 -14.98 -5.67
C LEU A 192 -6.14 -14.84 -4.20
N PHE A 193 -7.13 -14.92 -3.30
CA PHE A 193 -6.90 -14.89 -1.86
C PHE A 193 -5.84 -15.92 -1.44
N GLN A 194 -5.95 -17.18 -1.88
CA GLN A 194 -4.97 -18.23 -1.55
C GLN A 194 -3.56 -17.93 -2.08
N ARG A 195 -3.48 -17.36 -3.29
CA ARG A 195 -2.20 -16.99 -3.92
C ARG A 195 -1.54 -15.82 -3.18
N TYR A 196 -2.35 -14.85 -2.72
CA TYR A 196 -1.90 -13.76 -1.83
C TYR A 196 -1.39 -14.30 -0.49
N ARG A 197 -2.06 -15.29 0.11
CA ARG A 197 -1.56 -15.94 1.33
C ARG A 197 -0.16 -16.55 1.13
N ALA A 198 0.10 -17.13 -0.04
CA ALA A 198 1.42 -17.65 -0.39
C ALA A 198 2.45 -16.53 -0.63
N MET A 199 2.02 -15.42 -1.23
CA MET A 199 2.84 -14.21 -1.41
C MET A 199 3.33 -13.66 -0.06
N PHE A 200 2.44 -13.45 0.91
CA PHE A 200 2.83 -12.99 2.24
C PHE A 200 3.62 -14.04 3.02
N GLY A 201 3.37 -15.34 2.78
CA GLY A 201 4.23 -16.41 3.29
C GLY A 201 5.67 -16.32 2.77
N LEU A 202 5.86 -16.03 1.48
CA LEU A 202 7.19 -15.81 0.90
C LEU A 202 7.83 -14.52 1.42
N ARG A 203 7.06 -13.43 1.55
CA ARG A 203 7.54 -12.18 2.18
C ARG A 203 8.09 -12.46 3.58
N ASP A 204 7.33 -13.20 4.38
CA ASP A 204 7.74 -13.50 5.75
C ASP A 204 8.97 -14.43 5.81
N LEU A 205 9.23 -15.23 4.77
CA LEU A 205 10.48 -16.01 4.64
C LEU A 205 11.67 -15.17 4.13
N ALA A 206 11.40 -13.97 3.62
CA ALA A 206 12.40 -13.01 3.19
C ALA A 206 12.73 -11.92 4.22
N SER A 207 12.03 -11.92 5.35
CA SER A 207 12.26 -11.00 6.46
C SER A 207 12.69 -11.73 7.74
N PRO A 208 13.76 -11.28 8.42
CA PRO A 208 14.66 -10.17 8.04
C PRO A 208 15.53 -10.49 6.81
N PRO A 209 16.13 -9.47 6.15
CA PRO A 209 16.83 -9.64 4.86
C PRO A 209 18.11 -10.48 4.92
N ASP A 210 18.67 -10.73 6.11
CA ASP A 210 19.86 -11.55 6.32
C ASP A 210 19.56 -13.05 6.49
N LEU A 211 18.29 -13.46 6.43
CA LEU A 211 17.92 -14.87 6.49
C LEU A 211 18.49 -15.66 5.30
N PRO A 212 18.94 -16.92 5.51
CA PRO A 212 19.38 -17.79 4.41
C PRO A 212 18.32 -18.02 3.33
N THR A 213 17.04 -17.85 3.67
CA THR A 213 15.88 -17.99 2.78
C THR A 213 15.58 -16.75 1.96
N ALA A 214 16.14 -15.58 2.30
CA ALA A 214 15.65 -14.31 1.79
C ALA A 214 15.80 -14.14 0.28
N VAL A 215 16.99 -14.41 -0.26
CA VAL A 215 17.24 -14.33 -1.70
C VAL A 215 16.35 -15.31 -2.47
N ASP A 216 16.19 -16.54 -1.99
CA ASP A 216 15.38 -17.56 -2.66
C ASP A 216 13.89 -17.20 -2.64
N ALA A 217 13.39 -16.64 -1.52
CA ALA A 217 12.02 -16.19 -1.39
C ALA A 217 11.73 -14.96 -2.27
N VAL A 218 12.66 -14.00 -2.36
CA VAL A 218 12.57 -12.86 -3.30
C VAL A 218 12.57 -13.33 -4.74
N ASN A 219 13.41 -14.30 -5.10
CA ASN A 219 13.44 -14.87 -6.44
C ASN A 219 12.13 -15.62 -6.79
N ALA A 220 11.51 -16.29 -5.81
CA ALA A 220 10.21 -16.92 -5.98
C ALA A 220 9.10 -15.88 -6.20
N LEU A 221 9.07 -14.83 -5.38
CA LEU A 221 8.14 -13.70 -5.55
C LEU A 221 8.29 -13.05 -6.93
N ALA A 222 9.51 -12.85 -7.41
CA ALA A 222 9.80 -12.17 -8.69
C ALA A 222 9.19 -12.90 -9.91
N LYS A 223 8.94 -14.21 -9.80
CA LYS A 223 8.24 -14.96 -10.85
C LYS A 223 6.77 -14.53 -10.98
N GLY A 224 6.17 -14.02 -9.89
CA GLY A 224 4.81 -13.47 -9.85
C GLY A 224 4.61 -12.21 -10.70
N LEU A 225 5.68 -11.47 -11.02
CA LEU A 225 5.63 -10.31 -11.95
C LEU A 225 5.33 -10.71 -13.41
N LYS A 226 5.07 -11.98 -13.69
CA LYS A 226 4.62 -12.49 -15.00
C LYS A 226 3.17 -12.97 -14.98
N ASP A 227 2.47 -12.77 -13.87
CA ASP A 227 1.06 -13.16 -13.74
C ASP A 227 0.17 -12.41 -14.74
N PRO A 228 -0.90 -13.00 -15.29
CA PRO A 228 -1.85 -12.26 -16.12
C PRO A 228 -2.57 -11.12 -15.39
N SER A 229 -2.84 -11.23 -14.09
CA SER A 229 -3.53 -10.17 -13.32
C SER A 229 -2.57 -9.01 -13.03
N ALA A 230 -2.96 -7.80 -13.44
CA ALA A 230 -2.21 -6.58 -13.11
C ALA A 230 -2.25 -6.29 -11.61
N LEU A 231 -3.35 -6.61 -10.93
CA LEU A 231 -3.47 -6.47 -9.48
C LEU A 231 -2.44 -7.35 -8.76
N PHE A 232 -2.31 -8.61 -9.19
CA PHE A 232 -1.34 -9.53 -8.62
C PHE A 232 0.11 -9.07 -8.81
N ARG A 233 0.44 -8.56 -10.02
CA ARG A 233 1.79 -8.03 -10.29
C ARG A 233 2.09 -6.77 -9.48
N HIS A 234 1.12 -5.88 -9.31
CA HIS A 234 1.21 -4.72 -8.44
C HIS A 234 1.53 -5.15 -6.99
N GLU A 235 0.78 -6.10 -6.44
CA GLU A 235 1.01 -6.58 -5.07
C GLU A 235 2.42 -7.16 -4.88
N VAL A 236 2.95 -7.89 -5.88
CA VAL A 236 4.33 -8.40 -5.81
C VAL A 236 5.34 -7.25 -5.73
N ALA A 237 5.12 -6.16 -6.48
CA ALA A 237 5.97 -4.97 -6.40
C ALA A 237 5.83 -4.27 -5.03
N PHE A 238 4.62 -4.15 -4.50
CA PHE A 238 4.37 -3.60 -3.15
C PHE A 238 5.13 -4.38 -2.09
N VAL A 239 5.04 -5.71 -2.12
CA VAL A 239 5.77 -6.61 -1.22
C VAL A 239 7.29 -6.42 -1.31
N PHE A 240 7.82 -6.14 -2.50
CA PHE A 240 9.25 -5.82 -2.64
C PHE A 240 9.63 -4.49 -2.02
N GLY A 241 8.76 -3.48 -2.12
CA GLY A 241 8.94 -2.21 -1.42
C GLY A 241 8.96 -2.39 0.09
N GLN A 242 8.09 -3.26 0.64
CA GLN A 242 8.13 -3.59 2.07
C GLN A 242 9.42 -4.30 2.49
N LEU A 243 9.88 -5.27 1.68
CA LEU A 243 11.05 -6.07 2.00
C LEU A 243 12.36 -5.28 1.97
N CYS A 244 12.43 -4.20 1.19
CA CYS A 244 13.66 -3.44 0.93
C CYS A 244 14.86 -4.34 0.62
N HIS A 245 14.65 -5.47 -0.06
CA HIS A 245 15.71 -6.45 -0.30
C HIS A 245 16.35 -6.24 -1.69
N PRO A 246 17.68 -6.03 -1.80
CA PRO A 246 18.34 -5.67 -3.07
C PRO A 246 18.16 -6.67 -4.22
N ALA A 247 17.96 -7.95 -3.91
CA ALA A 247 17.66 -8.98 -4.91
C ALA A 247 16.38 -8.70 -5.74
N SER A 248 15.49 -7.80 -5.29
CA SER A 248 14.28 -7.40 -6.03
C SER A 248 14.56 -6.38 -7.13
N ILE A 249 15.64 -5.59 -7.03
CA ILE A 249 15.98 -4.46 -7.93
C ILE A 249 15.92 -4.84 -9.42
N PRO A 250 16.49 -5.98 -9.87
CA PRO A 250 16.45 -6.33 -11.30
C PRO A 250 15.02 -6.49 -11.81
N SER A 251 14.14 -7.08 -11.00
CA SER A 251 12.75 -7.33 -11.37
C SER A 251 11.89 -6.07 -11.32
N LEU A 252 12.07 -5.21 -10.30
CA LEU A 252 11.43 -3.91 -10.21
C LEU A 252 11.83 -2.99 -11.38
N THR A 253 13.12 -2.95 -11.70
CA THR A 253 13.64 -2.17 -12.84
C THR A 253 13.05 -2.66 -14.16
N ALA A 254 12.90 -3.97 -14.34
CA ALA A 254 12.29 -4.54 -15.53
C ALA A 254 10.81 -4.13 -15.66
N SER A 255 10.03 -4.24 -14.58
CA SER A 255 8.62 -3.81 -14.56
C SER A 255 8.46 -2.32 -14.84
N LEU A 256 9.23 -1.45 -14.18
CA LEU A 256 9.18 0.00 -14.42
C LEU A 256 9.57 0.37 -15.87
N SER A 257 10.52 -0.36 -16.45
CA SER A 257 11.02 -0.11 -17.82
C SER A 257 10.09 -0.63 -18.93
N ASP A 258 9.14 -1.49 -18.61
CA ASP A 258 8.23 -2.06 -19.60
C ASP A 258 7.10 -1.08 -19.94
N LEU A 259 7.22 -0.39 -21.08
CA LEU A 259 6.19 0.55 -21.55
C LEU A 259 4.87 -0.13 -21.98
N SER A 260 4.85 -1.45 -22.08
CA SER A 260 3.62 -2.22 -22.32
C SER A 260 2.93 -2.67 -21.03
N GLU A 261 3.59 -2.50 -19.89
CA GLU A 261 3.02 -2.78 -18.57
C GLU A 261 2.03 -1.67 -18.17
N VAL A 262 1.04 -2.05 -17.36
CA VAL A 262 0.00 -1.15 -16.84
C VAL A 262 0.63 -0.14 -15.88
N GLY A 263 0.25 1.13 -16.00
CA GLY A 263 0.73 2.23 -15.15
C GLY A 263 0.69 1.92 -13.66
N MET A 264 -0.35 1.18 -13.22
CA MET A 264 -0.49 0.68 -11.85
C MET A 264 0.73 -0.15 -11.38
N VAL A 265 1.12 -1.17 -12.13
CA VAL A 265 2.25 -2.03 -11.75
C VAL A 265 3.57 -1.25 -11.82
N ARG A 266 3.68 -0.31 -12.78
CA ARG A 266 4.88 0.51 -12.97
C ARG A 266 5.08 1.52 -11.85
N HIS A 267 4.01 2.14 -11.33
CA HIS A 267 4.13 3.06 -10.21
C HIS A 267 4.61 2.32 -8.96
N GLU A 268 4.05 1.14 -8.69
CA GLU A 268 4.39 0.35 -7.51
C GLU A 268 5.84 -0.10 -7.59
N ALA A 269 6.31 -0.46 -8.79
CA ALA A 269 7.71 -0.74 -9.02
C ALA A 269 8.63 0.49 -8.80
N ALA A 270 8.17 1.70 -9.14
CA ALA A 270 8.92 2.92 -8.87
C ALA A 270 8.98 3.24 -7.37
N GLU A 271 7.88 3.07 -6.64
CA GLU A 271 7.85 3.31 -5.18
C GLU A 271 8.70 2.30 -4.43
N ALA A 272 8.61 1.01 -4.78
CA ALA A 272 9.46 -0.03 -4.21
C ALA A 272 10.95 0.23 -4.46
N LEU A 273 11.32 0.76 -5.63
CA LEU A 273 12.69 1.23 -5.88
C LEU A 273 13.05 2.45 -5.01
N GLY A 274 12.12 3.36 -4.74
CA GLY A 274 12.33 4.48 -3.81
C GLY A 274 12.76 4.02 -2.42
N SER A 275 12.12 2.96 -1.89
CA SER A 275 12.48 2.33 -0.61
C SER A 275 13.86 1.65 -0.61
N LEU A 276 14.44 1.42 -1.80
CA LEU A 276 15.79 0.88 -2.01
C LEU A 276 16.80 1.99 -2.38
N GLY A 277 16.50 3.25 -2.06
CA GLY A 277 17.27 4.43 -2.51
C GLY A 277 18.75 4.46 -2.12
N GLU A 278 19.16 3.75 -1.07
CA GLU A 278 20.57 3.63 -0.66
C GLU A 278 21.39 2.69 -1.56
N GLU A 279 20.73 1.80 -2.30
CA GLU A 279 21.38 0.82 -3.16
C GLU A 279 21.97 1.46 -4.43
N GLU A 280 23.15 1.00 -4.82
CA GLU A 280 23.91 1.60 -5.92
C GLU A 280 23.13 1.58 -7.23
N GLY A 281 22.91 2.76 -7.82
CA GLY A 281 22.28 2.92 -9.14
C GLY A 281 20.75 2.95 -9.15
N VAL A 282 20.09 2.81 -7.99
CA VAL A 282 18.63 2.94 -7.88
C VAL A 282 18.17 4.37 -8.18
N GLU A 283 18.77 5.37 -7.56
CA GLU A 283 18.47 6.79 -7.79
C GLU A 283 18.62 7.18 -9.28
N GLU A 284 19.70 6.73 -9.92
CA GLU A 284 19.96 6.97 -11.35
C GLU A 284 18.99 6.22 -12.27
N THR A 285 18.42 5.11 -11.80
CA THR A 285 17.38 4.39 -12.52
C THR A 285 16.06 5.15 -12.46
N LEU A 286 15.63 5.60 -11.28
CA LEU A 286 14.41 6.40 -11.09
C LEU A 286 14.44 7.68 -11.93
N LYS A 287 15.55 8.41 -11.96
CA LYS A 287 15.70 9.66 -12.75
C LYS A 287 15.39 9.50 -14.24
N LYS A 288 15.52 8.30 -14.81
CA LYS A 288 15.18 8.03 -16.22
C LYS A 288 13.69 8.18 -16.51
N PHE A 289 12.84 8.06 -15.49
CA PHE A 289 11.38 8.03 -15.60
C PHE A 289 10.71 9.35 -15.14
N LEU A 290 11.48 10.41 -14.87
CA LEU A 290 10.94 11.74 -14.53
C LEU A 290 10.03 12.34 -15.62
N ASN A 291 10.22 11.91 -16.88
CA ASN A 291 9.43 12.35 -18.03
C ASN A 291 8.66 11.18 -18.66
N ASP A 292 8.32 10.15 -17.89
CA ASP A 292 7.53 9.01 -18.35
C ASP A 292 6.22 9.47 -19.02
N PRO A 293 5.72 8.84 -20.08
CA PRO A 293 4.43 9.19 -20.66
C PRO A 293 3.26 9.05 -19.67
N ASP A 294 3.33 8.09 -18.75
CA ASP A 294 2.29 7.87 -17.74
C ASP A 294 2.45 8.86 -16.59
N GLN A 295 1.37 9.58 -16.25
CA GLN A 295 1.41 10.57 -15.18
C GLN A 295 1.62 9.95 -13.81
N VAL A 296 1.00 8.81 -13.53
CA VAL A 296 1.14 8.15 -12.23
C VAL A 296 2.58 7.73 -12.02
N VAL A 297 3.24 7.20 -13.06
CA VAL A 297 4.66 6.82 -13.00
C VAL A 297 5.55 8.03 -12.75
N ARG A 298 5.33 9.17 -13.43
CA ARG A 298 6.10 10.40 -13.15
C ARG A 298 5.93 10.87 -11.71
N ASP A 299 4.69 10.89 -11.23
CA ASP A 299 4.36 11.34 -9.88
C ASP A 299 5.00 10.41 -8.82
N SER A 300 4.97 9.08 -9.03
CA SER A 300 5.61 8.12 -8.13
C SER A 300 7.13 8.22 -8.15
N VAL A 301 7.75 8.50 -9.31
CA VAL A 301 9.20 8.74 -9.40
C VAL A 301 9.60 9.97 -8.58
N ILE A 302 8.78 11.03 -8.57
CA ILE A 302 9.03 12.23 -7.76
C ILE A 302 9.00 11.88 -6.27
N VAL A 303 7.99 11.12 -5.82
CA VAL A 303 7.86 10.70 -4.42
C VAL A 303 8.98 9.71 -4.03
N ALA A 304 9.30 8.75 -4.90
CA ALA A 304 10.35 7.77 -4.71
C ALA A 304 11.75 8.42 -4.59
N LEU A 305 12.03 9.46 -5.37
CA LEU A 305 13.29 10.21 -5.26
C LEU A 305 13.35 11.03 -3.97
N ASP A 306 12.24 11.61 -3.50
CA ASP A 306 12.16 12.28 -2.19
C ASP A 306 12.41 11.30 -1.04
N MET A 307 11.86 10.08 -1.14
CA MET A 307 12.12 8.99 -0.18
C MET A 307 13.59 8.54 -0.22
N ALA A 308 14.14 8.31 -1.42
CA ALA A 308 15.55 7.91 -1.58
C ALA A 308 16.52 8.97 -1.02
N GLU A 309 16.24 10.26 -1.21
CA GLU A 309 17.00 11.35 -0.62
C GLU A 309 16.90 11.34 0.91
N PHE A 310 15.69 11.13 1.46
CA PHE A 310 15.46 11.02 2.91
C PHE A 310 16.28 9.89 3.55
N GLU A 311 16.22 8.67 2.97
CA GLU A 311 16.95 7.49 3.49
C GLU A 311 18.46 7.74 3.46
N LYS A 312 18.99 8.22 2.32
CA LYS A 312 20.41 8.52 2.14
C LYS A 312 20.94 9.58 3.13
N ASN A 313 20.10 10.54 3.50
CA ASN A 313 20.45 11.59 4.46
C ASN A 313 20.41 11.11 5.92
N GLY A 314 19.90 9.90 6.18
CA GLY A 314 19.73 9.37 7.53
C GLY A 314 18.79 10.22 8.39
N GLU A 315 17.84 10.89 7.77
CA GLU A 315 16.85 11.69 8.47
C GLU A 315 15.98 10.80 9.37
N THR A 316 15.55 11.32 10.52
CA THR A 316 14.88 10.48 11.53
C THR A 316 13.36 10.39 11.33
N GLN A 317 12.75 11.29 10.56
CA GLN A 317 11.29 11.37 10.38
C GLN A 317 10.93 11.87 8.98
N TYR A 318 10.34 10.98 8.17
CA TYR A 318 9.87 11.33 6.82
C TYR A 318 8.62 12.23 6.86
N ALA A 319 7.78 12.04 7.87
CA ALA A 319 6.49 12.71 8.00
C ALA A 319 6.63 14.21 8.33
N LEU A 320 5.70 15.03 7.81
CA LEU A 320 5.71 16.48 8.06
C LEU A 320 5.30 16.78 9.51
N ILE A 321 6.16 17.44 10.28
CA ILE A 321 5.83 17.94 11.62
C ILE A 321 5.42 19.41 11.49
N PRO A 322 4.16 19.79 11.77
CA PRO A 322 3.79 21.20 11.86
C PRO A 322 4.53 21.83 13.04
N ASP A 323 5.41 22.79 12.75
CA ASP A 323 6.36 23.46 13.65
C ASP A 323 6.16 23.23 15.16
N SER A 324 7.06 22.48 15.78
CA SER A 324 7.63 22.99 17.04
C SER A 324 8.49 24.19 16.63
N ALA A 325 8.00 25.40 16.84
CA ALA A 325 8.62 26.67 16.44
C ALA A 325 10.15 26.61 16.22
N ALA A 326 10.59 26.56 14.97
CA ALA A 326 11.97 26.86 14.59
C ALA A 326 12.01 28.28 13.98
N PRO A 327 12.96 29.14 14.39
CA PRO A 327 12.92 30.56 14.08
C PRO A 327 13.21 30.81 12.61
N VAL A 328 12.42 31.69 12.00
CA VAL A 328 12.66 32.28 10.69
C VAL A 328 14.03 32.96 10.73
N ALA A 329 15.02 32.38 10.04
CA ALA A 329 16.27 33.07 9.77
C ALA A 329 16.00 34.13 8.68
N ALA A 330 16.36 35.37 9.02
CA ALA A 330 16.25 36.55 8.17
C ALA A 330 17.27 36.56 7.02
#